data_AF-A0AA41W945-F1
#
_entry.id   AF-A0AA41W945-F1
#
_cell.length_a   1.000
_cell.length_b   1.000
_cell.length_c   1.000
_cell.angle_alpha   90.00
_cell.angle_beta   90.00
_cell.angle_gamma   90.00
#
_symmetry.space_group_name_H-M   'P 1'
#
loop_
_entity.id
_entity.type
_entity.pdbx_description
1 polymer ?
#
loop_
_entity_poly.entity_id
_entity_poly.type
_entity_poly.pdbx_seq_one_letter_code
_entity_poly.pdbx_strand_id
1 'polypeptide(L)'
;MASLEAGEQPMTPEELAGWSCTWIPDPARPALEVACARRNRRQAGIGEPIEARLHLETGPRRIVRVRHRIWVVHDPAERQRMRWGEEEFTSLDDLRAWLQQVGLPAELSDSIANRVERLPTPVSRPA
;
A
#
# COMPACT_ATOMS: atom_id res chain seq x y z
N MET A 1 7.25 -22.29 -29.61
CA MET A 1 7.14 -20.82 -29.48
C MET A 1 5.69 -20.54 -29.05
N ALA A 2 5.32 -19.97 -27.92
CA ALA A 2 6.01 -19.38 -26.77
C ALA A 2 5.18 -19.71 -25.52
N SER A 3 5.85 -19.98 -24.39
CA SER A 3 5.26 -20.09 -23.06
C SER A 3 5.30 -18.73 -22.39
N LEU A 4 4.26 -18.36 -21.62
CA LEU A 4 4.24 -17.57 -20.36
C LEU A 4 2.92 -16.79 -20.23
N GLU A 5 1.87 -17.47 -19.77
CA GLU A 5 0.78 -16.80 -19.03
C GLU A 5 0.88 -17.25 -17.58
N ALA A 6 1.86 -16.72 -16.85
CA ALA A 6 1.83 -16.68 -15.40
C ALA A 6 1.26 -15.31 -15.00
N GLY A 7 -0.02 -15.10 -15.29
CA GLY A 7 -0.78 -13.97 -14.77
C GLY A 7 -1.23 -14.30 -13.36
N GLU A 8 -0.44 -13.88 -12.37
CA GLU A 8 -0.73 -13.99 -10.95
C GLU A 8 -2.17 -13.51 -10.68
N GLN A 9 -3.04 -14.41 -10.18
CA GLN A 9 -4.43 -14.08 -9.92
C GLN A 9 -4.48 -12.96 -8.87
N PRO A 10 -5.15 -11.82 -9.12
CA PRO A 10 -5.38 -10.84 -8.06
C PRO A 10 -6.13 -11.55 -6.93
N MET A 11 -5.54 -11.54 -5.74
CA MET A 11 -6.19 -12.11 -4.57
C MET A 11 -7.57 -11.46 -4.39
N THR A 12 -8.56 -12.25 -3.99
CA THR A 12 -9.90 -11.76 -3.64
C THR A 12 -9.77 -10.54 -2.71
N PRO A 13 -10.48 -9.44 -2.96
CA PRO A 13 -10.40 -8.27 -2.12
C PRO A 13 -10.68 -8.63 -0.66
N GLU A 14 -9.75 -8.28 0.22
CA GLU A 14 -9.87 -8.49 1.66
C GLU A 14 -10.53 -7.26 2.29
N GLU A 15 -11.43 -7.47 3.25
CA GLU A 15 -12.04 -6.38 3.98
C GLU A 15 -11.35 -6.16 5.33
N LEU A 16 -10.86 -4.94 5.55
CA LEU A 16 -10.13 -4.55 6.77
C LEU A 16 -10.61 -3.17 7.23
N ALA A 17 -11.12 -3.06 8.45
CA ALA A 17 -11.56 -1.79 9.05
C ALA A 17 -12.46 -0.91 8.14
N GLY A 18 -13.38 -1.50 7.38
CA GLY A 18 -14.27 -0.76 6.46
C GLY A 18 -13.64 -0.37 5.11
N TRP A 19 -12.45 -0.91 4.80
CA TRP A 19 -11.79 -0.83 3.50
C TRP A 19 -11.82 -2.18 2.80
N SER A 20 -11.88 -2.15 1.47
CA SER A 20 -11.66 -3.32 0.62
C SER A 20 -10.32 -3.17 -0.07
N CYS A 21 -9.43 -4.12 0.12
CA CYS A 21 -8.04 -4.08 -0.31
C CYS A 21 -7.69 -5.26 -1.20
N THR A 22 -7.10 -4.97 -2.36
CA THR A 22 -6.47 -5.96 -3.23
C THR A 22 -4.97 -5.89 -3.04
N TRP A 23 -4.38 -7.06 -2.81
CA TRP A 23 -2.95 -7.24 -2.60
C TRP A 23 -2.36 -7.91 -3.83
N ILE A 24 -1.34 -7.29 -4.41
CA ILE A 24 -0.72 -7.71 -5.66
C ILE A 24 0.78 -7.85 -5.40
N PRO A 25 1.29 -9.06 -5.13
CA PRO A 25 2.73 -9.26 -5.04
C PRO A 25 3.41 -8.98 -6.38
N ASP A 26 4.64 -8.49 -6.36
CA ASP A 26 5.48 -8.41 -7.55
C ASP A 26 6.29 -9.72 -7.68
N PRO A 27 6.08 -10.54 -8.73
CA PRO A 27 6.80 -11.80 -8.86
C PRO A 27 8.29 -11.62 -9.21
N ALA A 28 8.69 -10.45 -9.70
CA ALA A 28 10.06 -10.17 -10.16
C ALA A 28 10.91 -9.41 -9.11
N ARG A 29 10.27 -8.80 -8.11
CA ARG A 29 10.94 -7.95 -7.11
C ARG A 29 10.39 -8.24 -5.72
N PRO A 30 11.17 -7.96 -4.66
CA PRO A 30 10.68 -8.03 -3.30
C PRO A 30 9.77 -6.84 -2.98
N ALA A 31 8.65 -6.74 -3.71
CA ALA A 31 7.71 -5.64 -3.70
C ALA A 31 6.26 -6.13 -3.61
N LEU A 32 5.40 -5.25 -3.11
CA LEU A 32 3.96 -5.45 -2.93
C LEU A 32 3.23 -4.19 -3.38
N GLU A 33 2.27 -4.34 -4.27
CA GLU A 33 1.27 -3.32 -4.51
C GLU A 33 0.02 -3.62 -3.67
N VAL A 34 -0.52 -2.59 -3.03
CA VAL A 34 -1.80 -2.64 -2.32
C VAL A 34 -2.70 -1.54 -2.86
N ALA A 35 -3.88 -1.94 -3.31
CA ALA A 35 -4.94 -1.04 -3.75
C ALA A 35 -6.14 -1.18 -2.82
N CYS A 36 -6.41 -0.16 -2.02
CA CYS A 36 -7.50 -0.12 -1.06
C CYS A 36 -8.52 0.96 -1.41
N ALA A 37 -9.79 0.64 -1.23
CA ALA A 37 -10.90 1.59 -1.35
C ALA A 37 -11.80 1.50 -0.12
N ARG A 38 -12.22 2.65 0.41
CA ARG A 38 -13.18 2.70 1.52
C ARG A 38 -14.53 2.21 1.03
N ARG A 39 -15.14 1.26 1.76
CA ARG A 39 -16.43 0.65 1.35
C ARG A 39 -17.57 1.67 1.37
N ASN A 40 -17.59 2.55 2.37
CA ASN A 40 -18.56 3.62 2.47
C ASN A 40 -17.88 4.99 2.34
N ARG A 41 -17.77 5.48 1.10
CA ARG A 41 -17.18 6.79 0.81
C ARG A 41 -17.89 7.95 1.51
N ARG A 42 -19.20 7.85 1.73
CA ARG A 42 -20.01 8.92 2.34
C ARG A 42 -19.72 9.15 3.82
N GLN A 43 -19.06 8.20 4.47
CA GLN A 43 -18.60 8.34 5.86
C GLN A 43 -17.28 9.12 5.97
N ALA A 44 -16.64 9.46 4.84
CA ALA A 44 -15.38 10.20 4.85
C ALA A 44 -15.60 11.71 5.00
N GLY A 45 -14.93 12.29 5.98
CA GLY A 45 -14.83 13.74 6.13
C GLY A 45 -13.92 14.39 5.08
N ILE A 46 -13.99 15.72 4.96
CA ILE A 46 -13.06 16.48 4.11
C ILE A 46 -11.62 16.22 4.59
N GLY A 47 -10.73 15.92 3.66
CA GLY A 47 -9.34 15.61 3.92
C GLY A 47 -9.06 14.14 4.26
N GLU A 48 -10.09 13.33 4.49
CA GLU A 48 -9.93 11.90 4.77
C GLU A 48 -9.69 11.09 3.49
N PRO A 49 -8.88 10.02 3.57
CA PRO A 49 -8.64 9.15 2.45
C PRO A 49 -9.87 8.28 2.13
N ILE A 50 -10.13 8.12 0.84
CA ILE A 50 -11.21 7.28 0.28
C ILE A 50 -10.67 6.16 -0.59
N GLU A 51 -9.49 6.33 -1.17
CA GLU A 51 -8.76 5.30 -1.90
C GLU A 51 -7.25 5.49 -1.66
N ALA A 52 -6.51 4.39 -1.62
CA ALA A 52 -5.06 4.39 -1.53
C ALA A 52 -4.49 3.32 -2.45
N ARG A 53 -3.50 3.69 -3.26
CA ARG A 53 -2.64 2.77 -3.99
C ARG A 53 -1.21 2.98 -3.53
N LEU A 54 -0.63 1.94 -2.95
CA LEU A 54 0.73 1.97 -2.44
C LEU A 54 1.52 0.87 -3.15
N HIS A 55 2.71 1.22 -3.61
CA HIS A 55 3.69 0.26 -4.07
C HIS A 55 4.87 0.29 -3.09
N LEU A 56 5.05 -0.81 -2.38
CA LEU A 56 6.06 -0.97 -1.34
C LEU A 56 7.16 -1.90 -1.85
N GLU A 57 8.40 -1.43 -1.89
CA GLU A 57 9.56 -2.19 -2.34
C GLU A 57 10.56 -2.31 -1.19
N THR A 58 11.01 -3.52 -0.88
CA THR A 58 12.04 -3.75 0.14
C THR A 58 13.42 -3.80 -0.50
N GLY A 59 14.30 -2.93 -0.03
CA GLY A 59 15.68 -2.81 -0.49
C GLY A 59 16.69 -3.46 0.46
N PRO A 60 18.00 -3.30 0.16
CA PRO A 60 19.09 -3.69 1.05
C PRO A 60 18.90 -3.13 2.46
N ARG A 61 19.34 -3.88 3.48
CA ARG A 61 19.25 -3.49 4.90
C ARG A 61 17.81 -3.25 5.38
N ARG A 62 16.80 -3.88 4.76
CA ARG A 62 15.37 -3.75 5.12
C ARG A 62 14.81 -2.32 4.95
N ILE A 63 15.46 -1.48 4.15
CA ILE A 63 14.88 -0.18 3.77
C ILE A 63 13.61 -0.43 2.97
N VAL A 64 12.52 0.25 3.30
CA VAL A 64 11.24 0.16 2.59
C VAL A 64 11.01 1.45 1.84
N ARG A 65 10.88 1.37 0.52
CA ARG A 65 10.47 2.49 -0.33
C ARG A 65 8.99 2.37 -0.63
N VAL A 66 8.25 3.45 -0.41
CA VAL A 66 6.81 3.50 -0.64
C VAL A 66 6.51 4.58 -1.66
N ARG A 67 6.04 4.15 -2.83
CA ARG A 67 5.42 5.04 -3.82
C ARG A 67 3.93 5.05 -3.56
N HIS A 68 3.35 6.20 -3.29
CA HIS A 68 1.94 6.29 -2.88
C HIS A 68 1.11 7.20 -3.78
N ARG A 69 -0.16 6.84 -3.94
CA ARG A 69 -1.23 7.66 -4.49
C ARG A 69 -2.43 7.52 -3.58
N ILE A 70 -2.82 8.59 -2.91
CA ILE A 70 -3.90 8.60 -1.93
C ILE A 70 -4.94 9.62 -2.38
N TRP A 71 -6.16 9.18 -2.62
CA TRP A 71 -7.28 10.05 -2.95
C TRP A 71 -7.99 10.42 -1.67
N VAL A 72 -8.16 11.72 -1.46
CA VAL A 72 -8.85 12.28 -0.31
C VAL A 72 -10.08 13.07 -0.75
N VAL A 73 -11.09 13.15 0.12
CA VAL A 73 -12.22 14.07 -0.08
C VAL A 73 -11.69 15.50 -0.07
N HIS A 74 -11.95 16.24 -1.13
CA HIS A 74 -11.51 17.63 -1.28
C HIS A 74 -12.57 18.63 -0.84
N ASP A 75 -13.84 18.38 -1.15
CA ASP A 75 -14.94 19.30 -0.85
C ASP A 75 -16.27 18.59 -0.54
N PRO A 76 -17.30 19.31 -0.03
CA PRO A 76 -18.63 18.75 0.27
C PRO A 76 -19.40 18.22 -0.94
N ALA A 77 -18.97 18.54 -2.17
CA ALA A 77 -19.56 18.03 -3.40
C ALA A 77 -18.87 16.72 -3.84
N GLU A 78 -18.18 16.05 -2.91
CA GLU A 78 -17.46 14.79 -3.10
C GLU A 78 -16.36 14.86 -4.17
N ARG A 79 -15.84 16.06 -4.49
CA ARG A 79 -14.65 16.12 -5.35
C ARG A 79 -13.48 15.47 -4.63
N GLN A 80 -12.64 14.78 -5.38
CA GLN A 80 -11.47 14.10 -4.83
C GLN A 80 -10.19 14.78 -5.29
N ARG A 81 -9.19 14.81 -4.41
CA ARG A 81 -7.83 15.25 -4.73
C ARG A 81 -6.88 14.09 -4.49
N MET A 82 -6.00 13.84 -5.47
CA MET A 82 -4.93 12.87 -5.32
C MET A 82 -3.70 13.54 -4.67
N ARG A 83 -3.17 12.91 -3.62
CA ARG A 83 -1.84 13.16 -3.05
C ARG A 83 -0.91 12.06 -3.52
N TRP A 84 0.20 12.42 -4.13
CA TRP A 84 1.19 11.46 -4.63
C TRP A 84 2.57 11.83 -4.08
N GLY A 85 3.42 10.83 -3.91
CA GLY A 85 4.76 11.00 -3.37
C GLY A 85 5.52 9.69 -3.28
N GLU A 86 6.76 9.80 -2.83
CA GLU A 86 7.66 8.69 -2.55
C GLU A 86 8.33 8.94 -1.21
N GLU A 87 8.28 7.94 -0.34
CA GLU A 87 8.82 7.99 1.02
C GLU A 87 9.74 6.79 1.24
N GLU A 88 10.77 6.96 2.06
CA GLU A 88 11.70 5.89 2.42
C GLU A 88 11.70 5.71 3.95
N PHE A 89 11.56 4.47 4.40
CA PHE A 89 11.49 4.11 5.81
C PHE A 89 12.59 3.11 6.16
N THR A 90 13.28 3.37 7.27
CA THR A 90 14.32 2.47 7.80
C THR A 90 13.76 1.44 8.80
N SER A 91 12.51 1.60 9.24
CA SER A 91 11.84 0.68 10.15
C SER A 91 10.37 0.47 9.74
N LEU A 92 9.81 -0.68 10.12
CA LEU A 92 8.38 -0.95 9.94
C LEU A 92 7.51 -0.11 10.88
N ASP A 93 8.06 0.36 12.00
CA ASP A 93 7.34 1.22 12.94
C ASP A 93 7.10 2.60 12.35
N ASP A 94 8.12 3.17 11.69
CA ASP A 94 8.00 4.45 10.97
C ASP A 94 7.00 4.34 9.81
N LEU A 95 7.03 3.23 9.08
CA LEU A 95 6.06 2.94 8.02
C LEU A 95 4.63 2.92 8.60
N ARG A 96 4.41 2.20 9.72
CA ARG A 96 3.09 2.13 10.37
C ARG A 96 2.61 3.48 10.84
N ALA A 97 3.48 4.25 11.50
CA ALA A 97 3.17 5.60 11.97
C ALA A 97 2.78 6.51 10.80
N TRP A 98 3.51 6.45 9.69
CA TRP A 98 3.21 7.22 8.49
C TRP A 98 1.87 6.82 7.85
N LEU A 99 1.58 5.51 7.72
CA LEU A 99 0.31 5.01 7.18
C LEU A 99 -0.90 5.54 7.97
N GLN A 100 -0.78 5.59 9.30
CA GLN A 100 -1.80 6.17 10.17
C GLN A 100 -1.88 7.68 10.05
N GLN A 101 -0.73 8.37 9.94
CA GLN A 101 -0.67 9.81 9.75
C GLN A 101 -1.34 10.26 8.44
N VAL A 102 -1.24 9.48 7.37
CA VAL A 102 -1.93 9.76 6.10
C VAL A 102 -3.42 9.39 6.12
N GLY A 103 -3.91 8.87 7.26
CA GLY A 103 -5.32 8.65 7.54
C GLY A 103 -5.82 7.23 7.29
N LEU A 104 -4.93 6.25 7.09
CA LEU A 104 -5.34 4.84 7.02
C LEU A 104 -5.64 4.29 8.43
N PRO A 105 -6.63 3.40 8.58
CA PRO A 105 -6.91 2.76 9.87
C PRO A 105 -5.69 1.98 10.41
N ALA A 106 -5.56 1.91 11.73
CA ALA A 106 -4.47 1.18 12.40
C ALA A 106 -4.40 -0.29 11.96
N GLU A 107 -5.55 -0.98 11.93
CA GLU A 107 -5.65 -2.39 11.51
C GLU A 107 -5.14 -2.60 10.06
N LEU A 108 -5.53 -1.70 9.14
CA LEU A 108 -5.03 -1.74 7.77
C LEU A 108 -3.52 -1.46 7.72
N SER A 109 -3.05 -0.50 8.51
CA SER A 109 -1.63 -0.13 8.58
C SER A 109 -0.76 -1.28 9.10
N ASP A 110 -1.20 -1.97 10.14
CA ASP A 110 -0.55 -3.17 10.68
C ASP A 110 -0.57 -4.31 9.65
N SER A 111 -1.70 -4.51 8.95
CA SER A 111 -1.85 -5.53 7.91
C SER A 111 -0.91 -5.31 6.72
N ILE A 112 -0.67 -4.05 6.33
CA ILE A 112 0.34 -3.67 5.33
C ILE A 112 1.75 -3.97 5.85
N ALA A 113 2.11 -3.49 7.04
CA ALA A 113 3.45 -3.66 7.60
C ALA A 113 3.82 -5.14 7.79
N ASN A 114 2.88 -5.96 8.27
CA ASN A 114 3.07 -7.41 8.42
C ASN A 114 3.32 -8.12 7.08
N ARG A 115 2.72 -7.65 5.98
CA ARG A 115 2.98 -8.20 4.65
C ARG A 115 4.34 -7.75 4.10
N VAL A 116 4.72 -6.49 4.33
CA VAL A 116 6.04 -5.98 3.97
C VAL A 116 7.14 -6.73 4.71
N GLU A 117 6.95 -7.05 6.00
CA GLU A 117 7.91 -7.83 6.79
C GLU A 117 8.23 -9.19 6.14
N ARG A 118 7.20 -9.82 5.57
CA ARG A 118 7.29 -11.13 4.91
C ARG A 118 7.91 -11.07 3.52
N LEU A 119 8.12 -9.88 2.95
CA LEU A 119 8.82 -9.76 1.67
C LEU A 119 10.28 -10.22 1.84
N PRO A 120 10.83 -10.94 0.84
CA PRO A 120 12.21 -11.39 0.88
C PRO A 120 13.14 -10.19 0.86
N THR A 121 14.16 -10.15 1.73
CA THR A 121 15.16 -9.07 1.66
C THR A 121 16.12 -9.39 0.52
N PRO A 122 16.35 -8.45 -0.41
CA PRO A 122 17.39 -8.66 -1.41
C PRO A 122 18.73 -8.78 -0.69
N VAL A 123 19.34 -9.96 -0.77
CA VAL A 123 20.68 -10.21 -0.25
C VAL A 123 21.62 -9.30 -1.04
N SER A 124 22.28 -8.36 -0.36
CA SER A 124 23.34 -7.59 -1.00
C SER A 124 24.42 -8.58 -1.41
N ARG A 125 24.50 -8.88 -2.71
CA ARG A 125 25.61 -9.68 -3.24
C ARG A 125 26.87 -8.81 -3.05
N PRO A 126 27.87 -9.25 -2.27
CA PRO A 126 29.12 -8.53 -2.22
C PRO A 126 29.70 -8.50 -3.65
N ALA A 127 30.14 -7.31 -4.06
CA ALA A 127 30.83 -7.08 -5.32
C ALA A 127 32.19 -7.78 -5.34
#